data_AF-A0A3D9H1A9-F1
#
_entry.id   AF-A0A3D9H1A9-F1
#
_cell.length_a   1.000
_cell.length_b   1.000
_cell.length_c   1.000
_cell.angle_alpha   90.00
_cell.angle_beta   90.00
_cell.angle_gamma   90.00
#
_symmetry.space_group_name_H-M   'P 1'
#
loop_
_entity.id
_entity.type
_entity.pdbx_description
1 polymer ?
#
loop_
_entity_poly.entity_id
_entity_poly.type
_entity_poly.pdbx_seq_one_letter_code
_entity_poly.pdbx_strand_id
1 'polypeptide(L)'
;MNKSFPSLILLISSFLMQGQQITFQKNINFQARELEQSLNKNRDSLYLESDKIIYQVDIFNDNYSKSISVNGNESVIDLDTLPAGKFIIQARLKRKWIVMYLVKNEATEISEKSIIVAEASKDQNSDNNTSVKKLTKKRTGFWVVHESITGSGSTKSMGFKNKEEVSRLIAKNKAELNTAIAMNNKLVVYEVYNTSQFMRNQFKNPSYFKSSESKAFNVVPYYSSTSYSI
;
A
#
# COMPACT_ATOMS: atom_id res chain seq x y z
N MET A 1 11.17 50.26 -51.45
CA MET A 1 10.10 50.13 -50.44
C MET A 1 9.48 48.73 -50.61
N ASN A 2 10.14 47.69 -50.12
CA ASN A 2 9.69 46.31 -50.26
C ASN A 2 9.45 45.73 -48.87
N LYS A 3 8.20 45.34 -48.61
CA LYS A 3 7.67 44.97 -47.30
C LYS A 3 8.24 43.61 -46.88
N SER A 4 8.82 43.57 -45.69
CA SER A 4 9.21 42.35 -44.99
C SER A 4 7.98 41.52 -44.66
N PHE A 5 7.95 40.26 -45.08
CA PHE A 5 7.02 39.26 -44.54
C PHE A 5 7.52 38.81 -43.17
N PRO A 6 6.75 38.97 -42.07
CA PRO A 6 7.13 38.34 -40.82
C PRO A 6 6.83 36.84 -40.90
N SER A 7 7.87 36.03 -40.76
CA SER A 7 7.76 34.58 -40.59
C SER A 7 6.87 34.27 -39.38
N LEU A 8 5.73 33.62 -39.63
CA LEU A 8 4.85 33.09 -38.60
C LEU A 8 5.51 31.85 -37.98
N ILE A 9 6.30 32.05 -36.93
CA ILE A 9 6.80 30.96 -36.09
C ILE A 9 5.62 30.47 -35.24
N LEU A 10 4.97 29.40 -35.69
CA LEU A 10 4.00 28.66 -34.89
C LEU A 10 4.79 27.89 -33.82
N LEU A 11 4.90 28.45 -32.62
CA LEU A 11 5.39 27.74 -31.43
C LEU A 11 4.42 26.61 -31.12
N ILE A 12 4.73 25.41 -31.62
CA ILE A 12 4.07 24.17 -31.20
C ILE A 12 4.57 23.90 -29.78
N SER A 13 3.87 24.42 -28.77
CA SER A 13 4.06 24.01 -27.38
C SER A 13 3.55 22.57 -27.26
N SER A 14 4.42 21.59 -27.47
CA SER A 14 4.19 20.23 -27.04
C SER A 14 4.15 20.23 -25.51
N PHE A 15 2.97 20.36 -24.93
CA PHE A 15 2.73 19.82 -23.60
C PHE A 15 2.93 18.30 -23.73
N LEU A 16 4.16 17.86 -23.47
CA LEU A 16 4.47 16.46 -23.28
C LEU A 16 3.69 16.01 -22.05
N MET A 17 2.50 15.46 -22.28
CA MET A 17 1.78 14.65 -21.30
C MET A 17 2.65 13.44 -21.01
N GLN A 18 3.57 13.58 -20.07
CA GLN A 18 4.35 12.48 -19.52
C GLN A 18 3.37 11.64 -18.69
N GLY A 19 2.71 10.69 -19.35
CA GLY A 19 1.77 9.79 -18.69
C GLY A 19 2.51 8.71 -17.93
N GLN A 20 2.57 8.82 -16.60
CA GLN A 20 2.86 7.66 -15.75
C GLN A 20 1.84 6.56 -16.08
N GLN A 21 2.31 5.40 -16.54
CA GLN A 21 1.39 4.34 -16.96
C GLN A 21 0.94 3.52 -15.74
N ILE A 22 -0.35 3.65 -15.40
CA ILE A 22 -1.00 2.85 -14.36
C ILE A 22 -1.80 1.71 -14.99
N THR A 23 -1.54 0.48 -14.57
CA THR A 23 -2.35 -0.71 -14.89
C THR A 23 -3.10 -1.15 -13.64
N PHE A 24 -4.42 -1.24 -13.73
CA PHE A 24 -5.28 -1.67 -12.62
C PHE A 24 -5.99 -2.97 -12.97
N GLN A 25 -5.94 -3.93 -12.05
CA GLN A 25 -6.64 -5.20 -12.12
C GLN A 25 -7.75 -5.22 -11.07
N LYS A 26 -8.98 -4.98 -11.55
CA LYS A 26 -10.18 -5.05 -10.72
C LYS A 26 -10.39 -6.47 -10.17
N ASN A 27 -11.03 -6.55 -9.02
CA ASN A 27 -11.53 -7.80 -8.49
C ASN A 27 -12.77 -8.23 -9.30
N ILE A 28 -12.70 -9.41 -9.93
CA ILE A 28 -13.79 -10.00 -10.73
C ILE A 28 -14.55 -11.11 -9.99
N ASN A 29 -14.28 -11.33 -8.70
CA ASN A 29 -14.97 -12.35 -7.93
C ASN A 29 -16.45 -11.95 -7.75
N PHE A 30 -17.37 -12.84 -8.11
CA PHE A 30 -18.81 -12.60 -7.95
C PHE A 30 -19.21 -12.25 -6.51
N GLN A 31 -18.51 -12.79 -5.51
CA GLN A 31 -18.75 -12.49 -4.09
C GLN A 31 -18.35 -11.06 -3.67
N ALA A 32 -17.59 -10.38 -4.52
CA ALA A 32 -17.08 -9.01 -4.38
C ALA A 32 -17.76 -8.01 -5.33
N ARG A 33 -18.79 -8.43 -6.09
CA ARG A 33 -19.52 -7.59 -7.07
C ARG A 33 -20.15 -6.33 -6.49
N GLU A 34 -20.29 -6.29 -5.16
CA GLU A 34 -20.81 -5.17 -4.39
C GLU A 34 -19.84 -3.97 -4.30
N LEU A 35 -18.60 -4.11 -4.78
CA LEU A 35 -17.64 -3.02 -4.92
C LEU A 35 -17.36 -2.77 -6.40
N GLU A 36 -17.90 -1.67 -6.91
CA GLU A 36 -17.53 -1.14 -8.21
C GLU A 36 -16.16 -0.45 -8.13
N GLN A 37 -15.36 -0.66 -9.17
CA GLN A 37 -13.94 -0.30 -9.20
C GLN A 37 -13.60 0.21 -10.59
N SER A 38 -13.17 1.46 -10.69
CA SER A 38 -12.79 2.05 -11.98
C SER A 38 -11.63 3.03 -11.83
N LEU A 39 -10.81 3.11 -12.88
CA LEU A 39 -9.88 4.22 -13.02
C LEU A 39 -10.62 5.38 -13.68
N ASN A 40 -10.25 6.61 -13.30
CA ASN A 40 -10.68 7.78 -14.03
C ASN A 40 -10.06 7.82 -15.44
N LYS A 41 -10.52 8.76 -16.28
CA LYS A 41 -10.06 8.89 -17.67
C LYS A 41 -8.54 9.08 -17.78
N ASN A 42 -7.96 9.82 -16.83
CA ASN A 42 -6.53 10.12 -16.79
C ASN A 42 -5.70 8.98 -16.17
N ARG A 43 -6.36 7.99 -15.56
CA ARG A 43 -5.79 6.86 -14.82
C ARG A 43 -4.97 7.27 -13.58
N ASP A 44 -5.09 8.51 -13.14
CA ASP A 44 -4.43 9.07 -11.95
C ASP A 44 -5.26 8.85 -10.67
N SER A 45 -6.50 8.38 -10.78
CA SER A 45 -7.41 8.17 -9.66
C SER A 45 -8.14 6.84 -9.75
N LEU A 46 -8.27 6.14 -8.62
CA LEU A 46 -9.10 4.93 -8.46
C LEU A 46 -10.39 5.30 -7.73
N TYR A 47 -11.52 5.12 -8.41
CA TYR A 47 -12.85 5.21 -7.84
C TYR A 47 -13.30 3.86 -7.29
N LEU A 48 -13.83 3.90 -6.07
CA LEU A 48 -14.45 2.78 -5.40
C LEU A 48 -15.85 3.20 -4.98
N GLU A 49 -16.85 2.45 -5.42
CA GLU A 49 -18.26 2.70 -5.11
C GLU A 49 -18.94 1.40 -4.67
N SER A 50 -19.83 1.48 -3.70
CA SER A 50 -20.52 0.31 -3.15
C SER A 50 -21.88 0.67 -2.55
N ASP A 51 -22.84 -0.23 -2.71
CA ASP A 51 -24.11 -0.20 -1.95
C ASP A 51 -23.90 -0.36 -0.43
N LYS A 52 -22.70 -0.79 0.00
CA LYS A 52 -22.33 -0.99 1.40
C LYS A 52 -21.24 -0.03 1.81
N ILE A 53 -21.20 0.26 3.11
CA ILE A 53 -20.12 1.07 3.70
C ILE A 53 -18.77 0.40 3.44
N ILE A 54 -17.92 1.14 2.73
CA ILE A 54 -16.48 0.95 2.64
C ILE A 54 -15.91 1.59 3.91
N TYR A 55 -15.36 0.76 4.80
CA TYR A 55 -14.79 1.24 6.05
C TYR A 55 -13.38 1.80 5.84
N GLN A 56 -12.59 1.10 5.04
CA GLN A 56 -11.16 1.33 4.93
C GLN A 56 -10.65 0.87 3.58
N VAL A 57 -9.66 1.58 3.03
CA VAL A 57 -8.86 1.14 1.89
C VAL A 57 -7.39 1.15 2.23
N ASP A 58 -6.73 0.02 2.06
CA ASP A 58 -5.28 -0.12 2.24
C ASP A 58 -4.59 -0.29 0.89
N ILE A 59 -3.49 0.42 0.69
CA ILE A 59 -2.65 0.36 -0.50
C ILE A 59 -1.24 0.10 -0.04
N PHE A 60 -0.65 -1.02 -0.45
CA PHE A 60 0.68 -1.38 0.04
C PHE A 60 1.47 -2.22 -0.96
N ASN A 61 2.79 -2.19 -0.78
CA ASN A 61 3.75 -3.10 -1.35
C ASN A 61 4.87 -3.33 -0.31
N ASP A 62 6.00 -3.90 -0.72
CA ASP A 62 7.11 -4.17 0.22
C ASP A 62 7.73 -2.89 0.83
N ASN A 63 7.60 -1.75 0.16
CA ASN A 63 8.28 -0.49 0.50
C ASN A 63 7.33 0.69 0.77
N TYR A 64 6.02 0.50 0.64
CA TYR A 64 5.00 1.53 0.77
C TYR A 64 3.77 0.95 1.45
N SER A 65 3.15 1.73 2.34
CA SER A 65 1.85 1.40 2.91
C SER A 65 1.09 2.68 3.23
N LYS A 66 -0.16 2.74 2.80
CA LYS A 66 -1.11 3.81 3.11
C LYS A 66 -2.45 3.20 3.44
N SER A 67 -3.09 3.72 4.47
CA SER A 67 -4.38 3.27 4.97
C SER A 67 -5.32 4.46 5.04
N ILE A 68 -6.45 4.36 4.37
CA ILE A 68 -7.42 5.43 4.17
C ILE A 68 -8.70 5.01 4.88
N SER A 69 -9.12 5.77 5.90
CA SER A 69 -10.43 5.60 6.51
C SER A 69 -11.48 6.25 5.60
N VAL A 70 -12.47 5.49 5.17
CA VAL A 70 -13.52 5.97 4.24
C VAL A 70 -14.81 6.21 5.01
N ASN A 71 -15.34 5.18 5.67
CA ASN A 71 -16.61 5.19 6.40
C ASN A 71 -17.78 5.77 5.57
N GLY A 72 -17.84 5.39 4.30
CA GLY A 72 -18.84 5.86 3.34
C GLY A 72 -19.01 4.85 2.21
N ASN A 73 -19.93 5.14 1.30
CA ASN A 73 -20.24 4.27 0.17
C ASN A 73 -19.32 4.50 -1.04
N GLU A 74 -18.58 5.61 -1.04
CA GLU A 74 -17.71 6.04 -2.13
C GLU A 74 -16.32 6.42 -1.60
N SER A 75 -15.30 6.22 -2.44
CA SER A 75 -13.94 6.68 -2.16
C SER A 75 -13.21 6.98 -3.47
N VAL A 76 -12.46 8.08 -3.47
CA VAL A 76 -11.53 8.44 -4.55
C VAL A 76 -10.11 8.36 -4.00
N ILE A 77 -9.28 7.57 -4.67
CA ILE A 77 -7.90 7.35 -4.28
C ILE A 77 -7.00 7.96 -5.33
N ASP A 78 -6.26 8.99 -4.94
CA ASP A 78 -5.17 9.58 -5.72
C ASP A 78 -4.00 8.59 -5.87
N LEU A 79 -3.66 8.28 -7.12
CA LEU A 79 -2.61 7.35 -7.53
C LEU A 79 -1.33 8.06 -7.95
N ASP A 80 -1.34 9.38 -8.18
CA ASP A 80 -0.16 10.17 -8.56
C ASP A 80 0.84 10.24 -7.41
N THR A 81 0.34 10.29 -6.19
CA THR A 81 1.18 10.25 -4.97
C THR A 81 1.84 8.89 -4.71
N LEU A 82 1.46 7.83 -5.44
CA LEU A 82 2.10 6.52 -5.29
C LEU A 82 3.48 6.50 -5.96
N PRO A 83 4.51 5.90 -5.34
CA PRO A 83 5.75 5.63 -6.03
C PRO A 83 5.53 4.58 -7.14
N ALA A 84 6.47 4.47 -8.08
CA ALA A 84 6.45 3.36 -9.04
C ALA A 84 6.53 2.02 -8.31
N GLY A 85 5.81 1.02 -8.81
CA GLY A 85 5.80 -0.33 -8.22
C GLY A 85 4.50 -1.10 -8.41
N LYS A 86 4.47 -2.30 -7.85
CA LYS A 86 3.32 -3.20 -7.84
C LYS A 86 2.66 -3.16 -6.48
N PHE A 87 1.39 -2.78 -6.42
CA PHE A 87 0.62 -2.57 -5.21
C PHE A 87 -0.52 -3.58 -5.11
N ILE A 88 -0.80 -3.95 -3.87
CA ILE A 88 -2.04 -4.61 -3.47
C ILE A 88 -2.93 -3.53 -2.88
N ILE A 89 -4.17 -3.47 -3.35
CA ILE A 89 -5.20 -2.57 -2.84
C ILE A 89 -6.28 -3.42 -2.18
N GLN A 90 -6.73 -3.01 -1.00
CA GLN A 90 -7.73 -3.75 -0.23
C GLN A 90 -8.81 -2.84 0.30
N ALA A 91 -10.05 -3.07 -0.12
CA ALA A 91 -11.21 -2.36 0.41
C ALA A 91 -11.94 -3.25 1.42
N ARG A 92 -12.19 -2.72 2.63
CA ARG A 92 -12.96 -3.41 3.67
C ARG A 92 -14.42 -3.02 3.60
N LEU A 93 -15.26 -4.00 3.28
CA LEU A 93 -16.72 -3.90 3.35
C LEU A 93 -17.22 -4.83 4.46
N LYS A 94 -17.63 -4.26 5.61
CA LYS A 94 -17.99 -4.99 6.84
C LYS A 94 -16.89 -5.99 7.28
N ARG A 95 -17.09 -7.29 7.03
CA ARG A 95 -16.19 -8.40 7.37
C ARG A 95 -15.42 -8.94 6.15
N LYS A 96 -15.64 -8.37 4.96
CA LYS A 96 -15.01 -8.80 3.71
C LYS A 96 -13.89 -7.84 3.32
N TRP A 97 -12.79 -8.41 2.84
CA TRP A 97 -11.71 -7.67 2.19
C TRP A 97 -11.73 -7.99 0.70
N ILE A 98 -11.91 -6.97 -0.12
CA ILE A 98 -11.88 -7.09 -1.56
C ILE A 98 -10.51 -6.64 -2.03
N VAL A 99 -9.78 -7.58 -2.64
CA VAL A 99 -8.37 -7.40 -3.03
C VAL A 99 -8.27 -7.10 -4.52
N MET A 100 -7.53 -6.07 -4.86
CA MET A 100 -7.25 -5.61 -6.22
C MET A 100 -5.74 -5.42 -6.39
N TYR A 101 -5.29 -5.33 -7.64
CA TYR A 101 -3.87 -5.11 -7.92
C TYR A 101 -3.69 -3.88 -8.79
N LEU A 102 -2.63 -3.13 -8.52
CA LEU A 102 -2.27 -1.94 -9.28
C LEU A 102 -0.78 -1.99 -9.59
N VAL A 103 -0.39 -1.66 -10.82
CA VAL A 103 1.00 -1.49 -11.23
C VAL A 103 1.16 -0.06 -11.72
N LYS A 104 2.11 0.65 -11.12
CA LYS A 104 2.52 1.98 -11.55
C LYS A 104 3.92 1.89 -12.13
N ASN A 105 4.04 2.14 -13.42
CA ASN A 105 5.34 2.14 -14.09
C ASN A 105 6.06 3.49 -13.86
N GLU A 106 7.38 3.47 -13.91
CA GLU A 106 8.18 4.69 -13.92
C GLU A 106 7.84 5.51 -15.17
N ALA A 107 7.80 6.84 -15.02
CA ALA A 107 7.68 7.73 -16.17
C ALA A 107 8.89 7.47 -17.08
N THR A 108 8.64 6.96 -18.28
CA THR A 108 9.71 6.81 -19.27
C THR A 108 9.99 8.21 -19.79
N GLU A 109 11.08 8.82 -19.35
CA GLU A 109 11.69 9.90 -20.12
C GLU A 109 12.17 9.28 -21.42
N ILE A 110 11.39 9.44 -22.49
CA ILE A 110 11.86 9.14 -23.84
C ILE A 110 12.89 10.23 -24.16
N SER A 111 14.13 10.02 -23.72
CA SER A 111 15.27 10.74 -24.24
C SER A 111 15.45 10.29 -25.69
N GLU A 112 15.32 11.22 -26.63
CA GLU A 112 15.55 11.05 -28.07
C GLU A 112 17.04 10.77 -28.38
N LYS A 113 17.64 9.75 -27.75
CA LYS A 113 19.03 9.37 -27.98
C LYS A 113 19.20 7.86 -28.06
N SER A 114 18.47 7.23 -28.98
CA SER A 114 18.82 5.89 -29.46
C SER A 114 18.37 5.68 -30.92
N ILE A 115 18.82 6.58 -31.79
CA ILE A 115 19.17 6.20 -33.17
C ILE A 115 20.64 6.56 -33.26
N ILE A 116 21.53 5.59 -33.06
CA ILE A 116 22.91 5.49 -33.58
C ILE A 116 23.56 4.26 -32.93
N VAL A 117 23.84 3.29 -33.79
CA VAL A 117 24.77 2.13 -33.69
C VAL A 117 24.36 0.97 -32.77
N ALA A 118 23.68 0.00 -33.41
CA ALA A 118 23.94 -1.41 -33.14
C ALA A 118 25.28 -1.82 -33.77
N GLU A 119 25.92 -2.83 -33.16
CA GLU A 119 27.17 -3.54 -33.53
C GLU A 119 28.45 -3.09 -32.79
N ALA A 120 28.77 -3.80 -31.71
CA ALA A 120 29.97 -4.66 -31.66
C ALA A 120 29.93 -5.55 -30.40
N SER A 121 30.25 -6.82 -30.62
CA SER A 121 30.14 -7.92 -29.67
C SER A 121 31.47 -8.21 -28.96
N LYS A 122 31.34 -8.77 -27.75
CA LYS A 122 32.29 -9.61 -26.98
C LYS A 122 33.47 -8.92 -26.28
N ASP A 123 33.52 -9.08 -24.94
CA ASP A 123 34.51 -9.97 -24.32
C ASP A 123 34.12 -10.41 -22.89
N GLN A 124 34.67 -11.56 -22.50
CA GLN A 124 34.39 -12.33 -21.27
C GLN A 124 35.31 -11.98 -20.07
N ASN A 125 34.95 -12.58 -18.93
CA ASN A 125 35.70 -12.87 -17.68
C ASN A 125 35.51 -11.87 -16.53
N SER A 126 34.78 -12.31 -15.50
CA SER A 126 35.29 -13.00 -14.28
C SER A 126 35.99 -12.02 -13.36
N ASP A 127 35.36 -11.70 -12.23
CA ASP A 127 36.02 -11.90 -10.95
C ASP A 127 35.04 -11.92 -9.79
N ASN A 128 35.17 -13.00 -9.02
CA ASN A 128 34.57 -13.17 -7.71
C ASN A 128 35.23 -12.20 -6.74
N ASN A 129 34.46 -11.34 -6.09
CA ASN A 129 34.85 -10.82 -4.79
C ASN A 129 33.65 -10.70 -3.86
N THR A 130 33.62 -11.66 -2.94
CA THR A 130 32.84 -11.69 -1.70
C THR A 130 33.09 -10.42 -0.90
N SER A 131 32.18 -9.46 -0.99
CA SER A 131 31.99 -8.47 0.07
C SER A 131 30.74 -8.85 0.84
N VAL A 132 30.93 -9.32 2.07
CA VAL A 132 29.88 -9.49 3.08
C VAL A 132 29.19 -8.15 3.26
N LYS A 133 28.11 -7.92 2.49
CA LYS A 133 27.22 -6.78 2.70
C LYS A 133 26.48 -7.04 4.00
N LYS A 134 27.00 -6.45 5.07
CA LYS A 134 26.30 -6.18 6.33
C LYS A 134 24.85 -5.82 6.01
N LEU A 135 23.91 -6.73 6.27
CA LEU A 135 22.49 -6.54 5.96
C LEU A 135 21.99 -5.33 6.75
N THR A 136 21.98 -4.18 6.09
CA THR A 136 21.40 -2.93 6.55
C THR A 136 19.91 -3.17 6.81
N LYS A 137 19.50 -2.95 8.07
CA LYS A 137 18.14 -3.10 8.63
C LYS A 137 17.03 -3.19 7.58
N LYS A 138 16.49 -4.40 7.42
CA LYS A 138 15.27 -4.69 6.66
C LYS A 138 14.16 -3.79 7.20
N ARG A 139 13.59 -2.90 6.37
CA ARG A 139 12.51 -2.00 6.78
C ARG A 139 11.32 -2.84 7.25
N THR A 140 10.95 -2.72 8.52
CA THR A 140 9.87 -3.47 9.15
C THR A 140 8.60 -2.62 9.15
N GLY A 141 7.53 -3.11 8.51
CA GLY A 141 6.20 -2.61 8.80
C GLY A 141 5.55 -3.45 9.90
N PHE A 142 4.37 -3.04 10.36
CA PHE A 142 3.75 -3.65 11.52
C PHE A 142 2.36 -4.17 11.19
N TRP A 143 2.07 -5.39 11.60
CA TRP A 143 0.71 -5.89 11.60
C TRP A 143 0.07 -5.53 12.93
N VAL A 144 -1.00 -4.73 12.86
CA VAL A 144 -1.72 -4.25 14.04
C VAL A 144 -3.05 -4.96 14.12
N VAL A 145 -3.39 -5.47 15.30
CA VAL A 145 -4.70 -6.02 15.63
C VAL A 145 -5.28 -5.20 16.77
N HIS A 146 -6.40 -4.56 16.51
CA HIS A 146 -7.09 -3.68 17.46
C HIS A 146 -8.49 -4.20 17.73
N GLU A 147 -8.86 -4.33 18.99
CA GLU A 147 -10.20 -4.70 19.44
C GLU A 147 -10.71 -3.60 20.35
N SER A 148 -11.75 -2.88 19.91
CA SER A 148 -12.45 -1.90 20.73
C SER A 148 -13.63 -2.57 21.40
N ILE A 149 -13.72 -2.46 22.72
CA ILE A 149 -14.82 -3.03 23.51
C ILE A 149 -15.54 -1.85 24.15
N THR A 150 -16.76 -1.59 23.70
CA THR A 150 -17.66 -0.59 24.28
C THR A 150 -18.81 -1.30 25.00
N GLY A 151 -19.52 -0.59 25.88
CA GLY A 151 -20.68 -1.14 26.60
C GLY A 151 -21.80 -1.67 25.69
N SER A 152 -21.80 -1.29 24.40
CA SER A 152 -22.77 -1.70 23.38
C SER A 152 -22.25 -2.76 22.41
N GLY A 153 -21.00 -3.22 22.52
CA GLY A 153 -20.46 -4.28 21.67
C GLY A 153 -18.94 -4.27 21.53
N SER A 154 -18.41 -5.16 20.69
CA SER A 154 -16.99 -5.20 20.37
C SER A 154 -16.75 -5.15 18.86
N THR A 155 -15.71 -4.42 18.46
CA THR A 155 -15.26 -4.33 17.06
C THR A 155 -13.80 -4.72 16.97
N LYS A 156 -13.49 -5.59 16.01
CA LYS A 156 -12.12 -5.99 15.68
C LYS A 156 -11.69 -5.44 14.33
N SER A 157 -10.52 -4.83 14.30
CA SER A 157 -9.82 -4.46 13.08
C SER A 157 -8.39 -5.01 13.10
N MET A 158 -7.88 -5.24 11.90
CA MET A 158 -6.50 -5.63 11.69
C MET A 158 -6.02 -4.96 10.41
N GLY A 159 -4.75 -4.58 10.37
CA GLY A 159 -4.19 -3.90 9.21
C GLY A 159 -2.70 -3.69 9.33
N PHE A 160 -2.07 -3.43 8.18
CA PHE A 160 -0.65 -3.13 8.10
C PHE A 160 -0.41 -1.64 8.31
N LYS A 161 0.59 -1.28 9.13
CA LYS A 161 0.87 0.09 9.58
C LYS A 161 2.35 0.40 9.53
N ASN A 162 2.67 1.68 9.33
CA ASN A 162 4.05 2.18 9.48
C ASN A 162 4.37 2.50 10.95
N LYS A 163 5.64 2.85 11.23
CA LYS A 163 6.14 3.07 12.58
C LYS A 163 5.48 4.27 13.26
N GLU A 164 5.23 5.34 12.51
CA GLU A 164 4.62 6.57 13.01
C GLU A 164 3.16 6.32 13.42
N GLU A 165 2.39 5.61 12.59
CA GLU A 165 1.03 5.18 12.89
C GLU A 165 0.99 4.27 14.13
N VAL A 166 1.87 3.28 14.21
CA VAL A 166 1.97 2.39 15.37
C VAL A 166 2.26 3.16 16.64
N SER A 167 3.18 4.13 16.59
CA SER A 167 3.54 4.95 17.75
C SER A 167 2.32 5.74 18.25
N ARG A 168 1.54 6.34 17.34
CA ARG A 168 0.29 7.03 17.67
C ARG A 168 -0.76 6.08 18.24
N LEU A 169 -0.92 4.88 17.66
CA LEU A 169 -1.88 3.87 18.13
C LEU A 169 -1.53 3.36 19.53
N ILE A 170 -0.25 3.11 19.81
CA ILE A 170 0.23 2.71 21.14
C ILE A 170 -0.03 3.83 22.15
N ALA A 171 0.32 5.08 21.83
CA ALA A 171 0.07 6.22 22.72
C ALA A 171 -1.43 6.39 23.01
N LYS A 172 -2.27 6.32 21.98
CA LYS A 172 -3.73 6.39 22.10
C LYS A 172 -4.28 5.24 22.95
N ASN A 173 -3.88 4.00 22.68
CA ASN A 173 -4.33 2.84 23.45
C ASN A 173 -3.93 2.96 24.92
N LYS A 174 -2.70 3.39 25.23
CA LYS A 174 -2.28 3.65 26.62
C LYS A 174 -3.16 4.68 27.33
N ALA A 175 -3.57 5.74 26.64
CA ALA A 175 -4.49 6.73 27.22
C ALA A 175 -5.90 6.17 27.42
N GLU A 176 -6.41 5.40 26.44
CA GLU A 176 -7.74 4.78 26.48
C GLU A 176 -7.88 3.75 27.61
N LEU A 177 -6.83 2.97 27.89
CA LEU A 177 -6.81 1.96 28.95
C LEU A 177 -7.03 2.55 30.34
N ASN A 178 -6.75 3.85 30.53
CA ASN A 178 -6.97 4.57 31.79
C ASN A 178 -8.41 5.10 31.94
N THR A 179 -9.32 4.79 31.01
CA THR A 179 -10.71 5.29 31.03
C THR A 179 -11.70 4.18 31.34
N ALA A 180 -12.80 4.51 32.03
CA ALA A 180 -13.84 3.54 32.36
C ALA A 180 -14.49 2.90 31.12
N ILE A 181 -14.50 3.61 29.99
CA ILE A 181 -15.17 3.20 28.76
C ILE A 181 -14.29 2.25 27.93
N ALA A 182 -12.98 2.52 27.87
CA ALA A 182 -12.06 1.85 26.95
C ALA A 182 -10.96 1.03 27.65
N MET A 183 -11.06 0.83 28.98
CA MET A 183 -10.15 -0.03 29.76
C MET A 183 -9.98 -1.45 29.21
N ASN A 184 -10.96 -1.92 28.44
CA ASN A 184 -10.98 -3.27 27.86
C ASN A 184 -10.52 -3.30 26.40
N ASN A 185 -10.11 -2.17 25.82
CA ASN A 185 -9.58 -2.14 24.46
C ASN A 185 -8.28 -2.94 24.38
N LYS A 186 -8.14 -3.75 23.32
CA LYS A 186 -6.93 -4.53 23.07
C LYS A 186 -6.19 -4.03 21.83
N LEU A 187 -4.88 -3.93 21.93
CA LEU A 187 -3.99 -3.60 20.83
C LEU A 187 -2.78 -4.53 20.88
N VAL A 188 -2.59 -5.29 19.81
CA VAL A 188 -1.42 -6.16 19.62
C VAL A 188 -0.73 -5.77 18.33
N VAL A 189 0.58 -5.62 18.38
CA VAL A 189 1.41 -5.16 17.26
C VAL A 189 2.53 -6.16 17.03
N TYR A 190 2.66 -6.64 15.80
CA TYR A 190 3.72 -7.57 15.39
C TYR A 190 4.64 -6.89 14.36
N GLU A 191 5.95 -7.04 14.53
CA GLU A 191 6.91 -6.63 13.50
C GLU A 191 6.87 -7.59 12.32
N VAL A 192 6.73 -7.07 11.10
CA VAL A 192 6.69 -7.86 9.88
C VAL A 192 7.98 -7.62 9.08
N TYR A 193 8.70 -8.72 8.83
CA TYR A 193 9.96 -8.71 8.10
C TYR A 193 9.77 -8.94 6.60
N ASN A 194 8.75 -9.67 6.20
CA ASN A 194 8.42 -9.96 4.80
C ASN A 194 6.93 -9.69 4.58
N THR A 195 6.60 -8.46 4.24
CA THR A 195 5.22 -7.98 4.05
C THR A 195 4.47 -8.82 3.04
N SER A 196 5.03 -9.01 1.85
CA SER A 196 4.44 -9.84 0.79
C SER A 196 4.10 -11.26 1.25
N GLN A 197 5.04 -11.96 1.92
CA GLN A 197 4.79 -13.32 2.41
C GLN A 197 3.77 -13.35 3.55
N PHE A 198 3.90 -12.42 4.49
CA PHE A 198 2.98 -12.30 5.63
C PHE A 198 1.55 -12.10 5.15
N MET A 199 1.33 -11.11 4.27
CA MET A 199 0.02 -10.73 3.79
C MET A 199 -0.63 -11.87 3.00
N ARG A 200 0.11 -12.55 2.11
CA ARG A 200 -0.39 -13.74 1.40
C ARG A 200 -0.89 -14.83 2.36
N ASN A 201 -0.14 -15.11 3.42
CA ASN A 201 -0.52 -16.13 4.41
C ASN A 201 -1.69 -15.66 5.28
N GLN A 202 -1.70 -14.39 5.69
CA GLN A 202 -2.75 -13.77 6.48
C GLN A 202 -4.09 -13.68 5.74
N PHE A 203 -4.09 -13.51 4.41
CA PHE A 203 -5.33 -13.58 3.62
C PHE A 203 -5.88 -14.99 3.46
N LYS A 204 -4.99 -15.99 3.39
CA LYS A 204 -5.40 -17.40 3.35
C LYS A 204 -5.93 -17.85 4.72
N ASN A 205 -5.33 -17.37 5.80
CA ASN A 205 -5.70 -17.69 7.16
C ASN A 205 -5.73 -16.40 8.03
N PRO A 206 -6.90 -15.86 8.36
CA PRO A 206 -7.04 -14.67 9.19
C PRO A 206 -6.42 -14.76 10.60
N SER A 207 -6.07 -15.97 11.06
CA SER A 207 -5.39 -16.20 12.34
C SER A 207 -3.88 -16.46 12.19
N TYR A 208 -3.31 -16.33 10.98
CA TYR A 208 -1.88 -16.58 10.73
C TYR A 208 -0.95 -15.69 11.56
N PHE A 209 -1.35 -14.46 11.87
CA PHE A 209 -0.61 -13.60 12.79
C PHE A 209 -0.44 -14.18 14.21
N LYS A 210 -1.20 -15.22 14.57
CA LYS A 210 -1.08 -15.96 15.84
C LYS A 210 -0.21 -17.22 15.73
N SER A 211 0.43 -17.47 14.59
CA SER A 211 1.33 -18.63 14.43
C SER A 211 2.47 -18.58 15.44
N SER A 212 2.79 -19.74 16.03
CA SER A 212 3.89 -19.90 16.99
C SER A 212 5.27 -19.75 16.35
N GLU A 213 5.35 -19.96 15.04
CA GLU A 213 6.59 -19.84 14.27
C GLU A 213 6.33 -19.12 12.95
N SER A 214 7.24 -18.22 12.56
CA SER A 214 7.22 -17.60 11.25
C SER A 214 8.57 -17.02 10.85
N LYS A 215 8.89 -17.10 9.56
CA LYS A 215 10.01 -16.37 8.94
C LYS A 215 9.59 -15.00 8.41
N ALA A 216 8.28 -14.73 8.35
CA ALA A 216 7.73 -13.53 7.73
C ALA A 216 7.50 -12.38 8.73
N PHE A 217 7.33 -12.68 10.02
CA PHE A 217 7.06 -11.72 11.08
C PHE A 217 7.63 -12.21 12.42
N ASN A 218 7.82 -11.30 13.37
CA ASN A 218 8.15 -11.62 14.75
C ASN A 218 6.93 -12.20 15.45
N VAL A 219 7.00 -13.46 15.88
CA VAL A 219 5.90 -14.12 16.60
C VAL A 219 5.71 -13.54 18.00
N VAL A 220 6.74 -12.89 18.56
CA VAL A 220 6.64 -12.11 19.79
C VAL A 220 6.13 -10.71 19.42
N PRO A 221 5.00 -10.26 19.97
CA PRO A 221 4.48 -8.93 19.71
C PRO A 221 5.49 -7.85 20.11
N TYR A 222 5.68 -6.87 19.24
CA TYR A 222 6.37 -5.62 19.55
C TYR A 222 5.66 -4.83 20.65
N TYR A 223 4.33 -4.90 20.67
CA TYR A 223 3.49 -4.34 21.73
C TYR A 223 2.27 -5.22 21.94
N SER A 224 1.88 -5.41 23.20
CA SER A 224 0.60 -5.98 23.55
C SER A 224 0.02 -5.18 24.71
N SER A 225 -1.23 -4.75 24.58
CA SER A 225 -1.97 -4.08 25.63
C SER A 225 -2.47 -5.04 26.71
N THR A 226 -2.05 -6.32 26.70
CA THR A 226 -2.46 -7.30 27.70
C THR A 226 -2.16 -6.73 29.08
N SER A 227 -3.23 -6.43 29.80
CA SER A 227 -3.22 -6.12 31.21
C SER A 227 -2.39 -7.17 31.94
N TYR A 228 -1.46 -6.75 32.79
CA TYR A 228 -0.89 -7.63 33.82
C TYR A 228 -2.07 -8.26 34.59
N SER A 229 -2.40 -9.50 34.28
CA SER A 229 -3.14 -10.35 35.20
C SER A 229 -2.09 -10.86 36.19
N ILE A 230 -2.00 -10.19 37.34
CA ILE A 230 -1.61 -10.84 38.59
C ILE A 230 -2.91 -11.10 39.33
#